data_AF-A0A0W7TLM8-F1
#
_entry.id   AF-A0A0W7TLM8-F1
#
_cell.length_a   1.000
_cell.length_b   1.000
_cell.length_c   1.000
_cell.angle_alpha   90.00
_cell.angle_beta   90.00
_cell.angle_gamma   90.00
#
_symmetry.space_group_name_H-M   'P 1'
#
loop_
_entity.id
_entity.type
_entity.pdbx_description
1 polymer ?
#
loop_
_entity_poly.entity_id
_entity_poly.type
_entity_poly.pdbx_seq_one_letter_code
_entity_poly.pdbx_strand_id
1 'polypeptide(L)'
;MNDTPPVRELKGHNILAVERFQDGTSRMIEFVVRKRKNPYGSPGDEMRLFLTESEYQKALESQNRQEIRIKRYAHIIEGHILYEKKKRRK
;
A
#
# COMPACT_ATOMS: atom_id res chain seq x y z
N MET A 1 -5.62 25.87 2.46
CA MET A 1 -4.43 25.25 3.08
C MET A 1 -4.33 23.85 2.51
N ASN A 2 -3.39 23.62 1.59
CA ASN A 2 -3.18 22.30 1.01
C ASN A 2 -2.56 21.43 2.10
N ASP A 3 -3.38 20.57 2.69
CA ASP A 3 -2.96 19.53 3.63
C ASP A 3 -2.17 18.48 2.82
N THR A 4 -0.95 18.84 2.41
CA THR A 4 0.06 17.87 2.07
C THR A 4 0.40 17.22 3.42
N PRO A 5 -0.05 15.99 3.70
CA PRO A 5 0.34 15.35 4.94
C PRO A 5 1.87 15.36 5.00
N PRO A 6 2.48 15.59 6.17
CA PRO A 6 3.93 15.53 6.31
C PRO A 6 4.41 14.24 5.65
N VAL A 7 5.49 14.32 4.86
CA VAL A 7 6.13 13.14 4.24
C VAL A 7 6.68 12.30 5.38
N ARG A 8 5.81 11.56 6.06
CA ARG A 8 6.18 10.48 6.97
C ARG A 8 6.82 9.46 6.06
N GLU A 9 8.10 9.17 6.27
CA GLU A 9 8.78 8.11 5.54
C GLU A 9 7.92 6.85 5.59
N LEU A 10 7.49 6.39 4.42
CA LEU A 10 6.76 5.13 4.29
C LEU A 10 7.75 4.03 4.69
N LYS A 11 7.58 3.45 5.87
CA LYS A 11 8.41 2.31 6.29
C LYS A 11 8.11 1.13 5.36
N GLY A 12 9.13 0.32 5.08
CA GLY A 12 9.03 -0.75 4.09
C GLY A 12 8.98 -0.28 2.63
N HIS A 13 9.08 1.02 2.34
CA HIS A 13 9.31 1.50 0.99
C HIS A 13 10.81 1.50 0.69
N ASN A 14 11.26 0.57 -0.13
CA ASN A 14 12.60 0.70 -0.71
C ASN A 14 12.61 1.93 -1.63
N ILE A 15 13.55 2.86 -1.43
CA ILE A 15 13.65 4.07 -2.27
C ILE A 15 13.81 3.73 -3.76
N LEU A 16 14.38 2.57 -4.07
CA LEU A 16 14.54 2.05 -5.43
C LEU A 16 13.30 1.32 -5.95
N ALA A 17 12.39 0.89 -5.05
CA ALA A 17 11.15 0.18 -5.34
C ALA A 17 11.33 -1.00 -6.34
N VAL A 18 12.47 -1.69 -6.29
CA VAL A 18 12.84 -2.76 -7.24
C VAL A 18 11.82 -3.89 -7.30
N GLU A 19 11.11 -4.13 -6.20
CA GLU A 19 10.09 -5.17 -6.04
C GLU A 19 8.92 -5.01 -7.03
N ARG A 20 8.67 -3.80 -7.53
CA ARG A 20 7.62 -3.55 -8.53
C ARG A 20 7.91 -4.19 -9.89
N PHE A 21 9.16 -4.57 -10.15
CA PHE A 21 9.60 -5.20 -11.39
C PHE A 21 9.72 -6.72 -11.29
N GLN A 22 9.42 -7.31 -10.12
CA GLN A 22 9.42 -8.76 -9.98
C GLN A 22 8.28 -9.38 -10.78
N ASP A 23 8.55 -10.53 -11.40
CA ASP A 23 7.54 -11.31 -12.10
C ASP A 23 6.39 -11.69 -11.15
N GLY A 24 5.18 -11.33 -11.55
CA GLY A 24 3.96 -11.58 -10.76
C GLY A 24 3.54 -10.43 -9.85
N THR A 25 4.37 -9.40 -9.65
CA THR A 25 3.93 -8.18 -8.97
C THR A 25 2.99 -7.40 -9.87
N SER A 26 1.75 -7.19 -9.42
CA SER A 26 0.71 -6.52 -10.20
C SER A 26 -0.10 -5.50 -9.40
N ARG A 27 0.17 -5.40 -8.10
CA ARG A 27 -0.54 -4.52 -7.16
C ARG A 27 0.44 -3.74 -6.32
N MET A 28 0.07 -2.51 -5.99
CA MET A 28 0.71 -1.73 -4.94
C MET A 28 -0.36 -1.27 -3.96
N ILE A 29 -0.04 -1.28 -2.66
CA ILE A 29 -0.89 -0.70 -1.63
C ILE A 29 -0.10 0.25 -0.74
N GLU A 30 -0.76 1.32 -0.30
CA GLU A 30 -0.30 2.18 0.80
C GLU A 30 -1.29 2.05 1.95
N PHE A 31 -0.82 1.74 3.15
CA PHE A 31 -1.68 1.49 4.30
C PHE A 31 -1.06 1.97 5.61
N VAL A 32 -1.90 2.04 6.65
CA VAL A 32 -1.48 2.34 8.02
C VAL A 32 -1.66 1.10 8.88
N VAL A 33 -0.65 0.77 9.68
CA VAL A 33 -0.75 -0.32 10.67
C VAL A 33 -1.68 0.11 11.81
N ARG A 34 -2.60 -0.77 12.21
CA ARG A 34 -3.58 -0.49 13.28
C ARG A 34 -3.32 -1.25 14.58
N LYS A 35 -2.83 -2.49 14.51
CA LYS A 35 -2.60 -3.35 15.70
C LYS A 35 -1.15 -3.32 16.17
N ARG A 36 -0.95 -3.38 17.50
CA ARG A 36 0.39 -3.34 18.16
C ARG A 36 1.27 -4.54 17.79
N LYS A 37 0.68 -5.71 17.55
CA LYS A 37 1.37 -6.91 17.10
C LYS A 37 1.09 -7.12 15.62
N ASN A 38 1.81 -6.40 14.77
CA ASN A 38 1.69 -6.55 13.33
C ASN A 38 3.11 -6.70 12.72
N PRO A 39 3.34 -7.70 11.84
CA PRO A 39 4.66 -7.91 11.24
C PRO A 39 5.14 -6.74 10.38
N TYR A 40 4.23 -5.87 9.91
CA TYR A 40 4.58 -4.74 9.05
C TYR A 40 5.17 -3.55 9.82
N GLY A 41 4.91 -3.40 11.13
CA GLY A 41 5.42 -2.27 11.90
C GLY A 41 4.61 -1.93 13.14
N SER A 42 4.80 -0.71 13.65
CA SER A 42 4.09 -0.20 14.82
C SER A 42 2.75 0.46 14.43
N PRO A 43 1.73 0.47 15.31
CA PRO A 43 0.50 1.20 15.05
C PRO A 43 0.75 2.65 14.67
N GLY A 44 0.16 3.09 13.57
CA GLY A 44 0.33 4.43 13.02
C GLY A 44 1.46 4.55 12.00
N ASP A 45 2.33 3.54 11.85
CA ASP A 45 3.29 3.50 10.76
C ASP A 45 2.55 3.40 9.42
N GLU A 46 3.00 4.21 8.46
CA GLU A 46 2.55 4.17 7.09
C GLU A 46 3.51 3.31 6.28
N MET A 47 2.97 2.37 5.53
CA MET A 47 3.73 1.38 4.78
C MET A 47 3.29 1.38 3.32
N ARG A 48 4.21 1.03 2.43
CA ARG A 48 3.91 0.71 1.02
C ARG A 48 4.43 -0.68 0.70
N LEU A 49 3.60 -1.50 0.07
CA LEU A 49 3.99 -2.84 -0.40
C LEU A 49 3.69 -3.02 -1.88
N PHE A 50 4.54 -3.80 -2.52
CA PHE A 50 4.39 -4.32 -3.88
C PHE A 50 4.01 -5.78 -3.78
N LEU A 51 2.88 -6.14 -4.37
CA LEU A 51 2.19 -7.40 -4.10
C LEU A 51 1.81 -8.11 -5.40
N THR A 52 1.81 -9.44 -5.34
CA THR A 52 1.03 -10.26 -6.27
C THR A 52 -0.47 -10.09 -6.02
N GLU A 53 -1.31 -10.52 -6.96
CA GLU A 53 -2.77 -10.49 -6.76
C GLU A 53 -3.20 -11.29 -5.53
N SER A 54 -2.56 -12.43 -5.27
CA SER A 54 -2.87 -13.29 -4.12
C SER A 54 -2.53 -12.64 -2.78
N GLU A 55 -1.43 -11.91 -2.70
CA GLU A 55 -1.03 -11.19 -1.49
C GLU A 55 -1.89 -9.94 -1.28
N TYR A 56 -2.33 -9.30 -2.38
CA TYR A 56 -3.30 -8.23 -2.31
C TYR A 56 -4.62 -8.70 -1.67
N GLN A 57 -5.12 -9.89 -2.01
CA GLN A 57 -6.29 -10.48 -1.34
C GLN A 57 -6.04 -10.68 0.16
N LYS A 58 -4.90 -11.22 0.57
CA LYS A 58 -4.52 -11.36 2.00
C LYS A 58 -4.45 -10.01 2.73
N ALA A 59 -4.02 -8.96 2.05
CA ALA A 59 -4.02 -7.60 2.59
C ALA A 59 -5.44 -7.05 2.77
N LEU A 60 -6.37 -7.36 1.86
CA LEU A 60 -7.79 -7.02 2.02
C LEU A 60 -8.40 -7.74 3.22
N GLU A 61 -8.07 -9.02 3.44
CA GLU A 61 -8.51 -9.75 4.63
C GLU A 61 -7.94 -9.12 5.92
N SER A 62 -6.67 -8.72 5.90
CA SER A 62 -6.02 -8.01 7.02
C SER A 62 -6.71 -6.66 7.30
N GLN A 63 -7.18 -5.97 6.27
CA GLN A 63 -7.99 -4.77 6.41
C GLN A 63 -9.36 -5.09 7.04
N ASN A 64 -10.02 -6.18 6.62
CA ASN A 64 -11.29 -6.61 7.21
C ASN A 64 -11.15 -6.99 8.69
N ARG A 65 -10.03 -7.61 9.08
CA ARG A 65 -9.65 -7.88 10.49
C ARG A 65 -9.17 -6.66 11.27
N GLN A 66 -9.23 -5.47 10.67
CA GLN A 66 -8.80 -4.19 11.23
C GLN A 66 -7.33 -4.18 11.68
N GLU A 67 -6.47 -4.96 11.03
CA GLU A 67 -5.03 -5.06 11.32
C GLU A 67 -4.25 -3.93 10.65
N ILE A 68 -4.73 -3.54 9.48
CA ILE A 68 -4.23 -2.45 8.65
C ILE A 68 -5.40 -1.63 8.10
N ARG A 69 -5.12 -0.42 7.62
CA ARG A 69 -6.06 0.40 6.85
C ARG A 69 -5.44 0.81 5.54
N ILE A 70 -5.91 0.26 4.43
CA ILE A 70 -5.43 0.62 3.09
C ILE A 70 -5.99 2.01 2.75
N LYS A 71 -5.10 2.93 2.40
CA LYS A 71 -5.41 4.30 2.00
C LYS A 71 -5.49 4.42 0.48
N ARG A 72 -4.57 3.75 -0.21
CA ARG A 72 -4.43 3.79 -1.67
C ARG A 72 -4.03 2.42 -2.17
N TYR A 73 -4.44 2.12 -3.39
CA TYR A 73 -4.00 0.95 -4.13
C TYR A 73 -3.85 1.32 -5.61
N ALA A 74 -3.01 0.58 -6.30
CA ALA A 74 -2.69 0.79 -7.70
C ALA A 74 -2.46 -0.56 -8.38
N HIS A 75 -2.69 -0.57 -9.69
CA HIS A 75 -2.21 -1.64 -10.56
C HIS A 75 -0.76 -1.40 -10.93
N ILE A 76 -0.03 -2.48 -11.21
CA ILE A 76 1.32 -2.43 -11.75
C ILE A 76 1.38 -3.20 -13.05
N ILE A 77 1.88 -2.55 -14.09
CA ILE A 77 2.10 -3.14 -15.41
C ILE A 77 3.55 -2.84 -15.81
N GLU A 78 4.37 -3.88 -15.96
CA GLU A 78 5.79 -3.74 -16.29
C GLU A 78 6.54 -2.74 -15.37
N GLY A 79 6.22 -2.79 -14.07
CA GLY A 79 6.78 -1.88 -13.07
C GLY A 79 6.17 -0.47 -13.02
N HIS A 80 5.26 -0.12 -13.93
CA HIS A 80 4.56 1.16 -13.92
C HIS A 80 3.37 1.15 -12.96
N ILE A 81 3.33 2.12 -12.05
CA ILE A 81 2.27 2.24 -11.04
C ILE A 81 1.11 3.06 -11.60
N LEU A 82 -0.05 2.41 -11.70
CA LEU A 82 -1.30 2.97 -12.19
C LEU A 82 -2.30 3.11 -11.04
N TYR A 83 -2.34 4.29 -10.42
CA TYR A 83 -3.31 4.57 -9.37
C TYR A 83 -4.74 4.57 -9.91
N GLU A 84 -5.65 3.91 -9.20
CA GLU A 84 -7.06 4.03 -9.50
C GLU A 84 -7.53 5.45 -9.24
N LYS A 85 -7.91 6.16 -10.31
CA LYS A 85 -8.60 7.44 -10.19
C LYS A 85 -10.02 7.15 -9.69
N LYS A 86 -10.35 7.59 -8.48
CA LYS A 86 -11.76 7.67 -8.05
C LYS A 86 -12.49 8.51 -9.09
N LYS A 87 -13.43 7.90 -9.85
CA LYS A 87 -14.34 8.65 -10.73
C LYS A 87 -15.00 9.72 -9.87
N ARG A 88 -14.75 11.00 -10.15
CA ARG A 88 -15.52 12.09 -9.54
C ARG A 88 -16.97 11.86 -9.96
N ARG A 89 -17.84 11.53 -9.01
CA ARG A 89 -19.29 11.63 -9.23
C ARG A 89 -19.55 13.09 -9.58
N LYS A 90 -19.94 13.33 -10.84
CA LYS A 90 -20.34 14.64 -11.35
C LYS A 90 -21.73 14.97 -10.83
#